data_AF-A0AAV9AHG6-F1
#
_entry.id   AF-A0AAV9AHG6-F1
#
_cell.length_a   1.000
_cell.length_b   1.000
_cell.length_c   1.000
_cell.angle_alpha   90.00
_cell.angle_beta   90.00
_cell.angle_gamma   90.00
#
_symmetry.space_group_name_H-M   'P 1'
#
loop_
_entity.id
_entity.type
_entity.pdbx_description
1 polymer ?
#
loop_
_entity_poly.entity_id
_entity_poly.type
_entity_poly.pdbx_seq_one_letter_code
_entity_poly.pdbx_strand_id
1 'polypeptide(L)' 'MEIEIRKKKREFCKARGIHVTAYSPLGAKGTPRAMNDVMESDVLKEIANDRGKSDVLSGRASIP' A
#
# COMPACT_ATOMS: atom_id res chain seq x y z
N MET A 1 7.91 17.02 2.40
CA MET A 1 7.13 17.42 3.60
C MET A 1 5.85 16.58 3.79
N GLU A 2 5.21 16.08 2.71
CA GLU A 2 3.96 15.30 2.82
C GLU A 2 4.08 13.90 3.47
N ILE A 3 5.27 13.28 3.40
CA ILE A 3 5.53 11.95 3.99
C ILE A 3 5.39 12.00 5.52
N GLU A 4 5.81 13.09 6.15
CA GLU A 4 5.81 13.24 7.61
C GLU A 4 4.38 13.27 8.18
N ILE A 5 3.47 13.96 7.47
CA ILE A 5 2.06 14.05 7.87
C ILE A 5 1.39 12.66 7.85
N ARG A 6 1.70 11.84 6.85
CA ARG A 6 1.18 10.47 6.74
C ARG A 6 1.67 9.58 7.90
N LYS A 7 2.96 9.69 8.26
CA LYS A 7 3.56 8.95 9.38
C LYS A 7 2.96 9.37 10.73
N LYS A 8 2.91 10.68 10.99
CA LYS A 8 2.32 11.25 12.21
C LYS A 8 0.87 10.82 12.44
N LYS A 9 0.05 10.81 11.38
CA LYS A 9 -1.34 10.32 11.46
C LYS A 9 -1.42 8.85 11.86
N ARG A 10 -0.55 8.01 11.31
CA ARG A 10 -0.50 6.58 11.65
C ARG A 10 -0.11 6.35 13.12
N GLU A 11 0.89 7.08 13.61
CA GLU A 11 1.33 7.02 15.00
C GLU A 11 0.26 7.47 15.97
N PHE A 12 -0.45 8.56 15.63
CA PHE A 12 -1.58 9.04 16.41
C PHE A 12 -2.70 8.01 16.53
N CYS A 13 -3.10 7.39 15.41
CA CYS A 13 -4.13 6.34 15.42
C CYS A 13 -3.65 5.11 16.21
N LYS A 14 -2.39 4.71 16.03
CA LYS A 14 -1.79 3.57 16.74
C LYS A 14 -1.75 3.78 18.26
N ALA A 15 -1.38 4.98 18.71
CA ALA A 15 -1.35 5.32 20.13
C ALA A 15 -2.74 5.27 20.80
N ARG A 16 -3.80 5.42 20.01
CA ARG A 16 -5.20 5.37 20.47
C ARG A 16 -5.87 4.01 20.24
N GLY A 17 -5.14 3.01 19.76
CA GLY A 17 -5.71 1.69 19.42
C GLY A 17 -6.66 1.73 18.21
N ILE A 18 -6.61 2.78 17.38
CA ILE A 18 -7.46 2.91 16.19
C ILE A 18 -6.84 2.12 15.04
N HIS A 19 -7.59 1.16 14.49
CA HIS A 19 -7.18 0.42 13.30
C HIS A 19 -7.19 1.34 12.08
N VAL A 20 -6.06 1.39 11.36
CA VAL A 20 -5.91 2.20 10.15
C VAL A 20 -5.87 1.29 8.94
N THR A 21 -6.89 1.36 8.10
CA THR A 21 -6.94 0.66 6.82
C THR A 21 -6.47 1.59 5.71
N ALA A 22 -5.60 1.10 4.83
CA ALA A 22 -5.13 1.87 3.68
C ALA A 22 -6.21 1.91 2.59
N TYR A 23 -6.62 3.11 2.20
CA TYR A 23 -7.47 3.31 1.03
C TYR A 23 -6.61 3.31 -0.23
N SER A 24 -6.98 2.50 -1.24
CA SER A 24 -6.26 2.36 -2.51
C SER A 24 -4.75 2.11 -2.35
N PRO A 25 -4.34 1.01 -1.67
CA PRO A 25 -2.94 0.76 -1.31
C PRO A 25 -1.98 0.61 -2.51
N LEU A 26 -2.52 0.34 -3.71
CA LEU A 26 -1.76 0.13 -4.94
C LEU A 26 -1.98 1.24 -5.98
N GLY A 27 -2.38 2.44 -5.54
CA GLY A 27 -2.59 3.56 -6.46
C GLY A 27 -3.82 3.43 -7.36
N ALA A 28 -4.84 2.70 -6.93
CA ALA A 28 -6.09 2.47 -7.67
C ALA A 28 -5.93 1.70 -9.01
N LYS A 29 -4.93 0.81 -9.08
CA LYS A 29 -4.74 -0.18 -10.16
C LYS A 29 -6.08 -0.78 -10.62
N GLY A 30 -6.36 -0.70 -11.91
CA GLY A 30 -7.59 -1.23 -12.52
C GLY A 30 -8.71 -0.22 -12.75
N THR A 31 -8.54 1.04 -12.33
CA THR A 31 -9.46 2.12 -12.74
C THR A 31 -8.92 2.85 -13.99
N PRO A 32 -9.78 3.34 -14.91
CA PRO A 32 -9.35 3.99 -16.16
C PRO A 32 -8.48 5.23 -15.97
N ARG A 33 -8.43 5.79 -14.76
CA ARG A 33 -7.75 7.04 -14.43
C ARG A 33 -6.61 6.86 -13.42
N ALA A 34 -6.25 5.62 -13.11
CA ALA A 34 -5.17 5.32 -12.17
C ALA A 34 -3.83 5.05 -12.88
N MET A 35 -2.78 5.66 -12.34
CA MET A 35 -1.40 5.35 -12.67
C MET A 35 -0.97 4.06 -11.95
N ASN A 36 -0.28 3.17 -12.66
CA ASN A 36 0.25 1.91 -12.11
C ASN A 36 1.65 2.09 -11.45
N ASP A 37 2.07 3.33 -11.20
CA ASP A 37 3.43 3.69 -10.78
C ASP A 37 3.89 2.96 -9.52
N VAL A 38 2.97 2.63 -8.60
CA VAL A 38 3.29 1.85 -7.39
C VAL A 38 3.70 0.42 -7.74
N MET A 39 3.07 -0.22 -8.72
CA MET A 39 3.43 -1.58 -9.14
C MET A 39 4.66 -1.61 -10.04
N GLU A 40 4.92 -0.53 -10.78
CA GLU A 40 6.06 -0.47 -11.69
C GLU A 40 7.38 -0.13 -10.97
N SER A 41 7.35 0.15 -9.66
CA SER A 41 8.54 0.44 -8.88
C SER A 41 9.51 -0.75 -8.86
N ASP A 42 10.72 -0.53 -9.39
CA ASP A 42 11.78 -1.54 -9.45
C ASP A 42 12.14 -2.10 -8.07
N VAL A 43 12.12 -1.24 -7.04
CA VAL A 43 12.37 -1.63 -5.64
C VAL A 43 11.32 -2.64 -5.16
N LEU A 44 10.05 -2.46 -5.53
CA LEU A 44 8.99 -3.38 -5.13
C LEU A 44 9.10 -4.71 -5.87
N LYS A 45 9.48 -4.70 -7.16
CA LYS A 45 9.72 -5.89 -7.98
C LYS A 45 10.91 -6.70 -7.47
N GLU A 46 12.01 -6.05 -7.11
CA GLU A 46 13.18 -6.70 -6.51
C GLU A 46 12.82 -7.42 -5.20
N ILE A 47 12.14 -6.70 -4.29
CA ILE A 47 11.67 -7.25 -3.02
C ILE A 47 10.67 -8.40 -3.24
N ALA A 48 9.81 -8.32 -4.26
CA ALA A 48 8.84 -9.35 -4.61
C ALA A 48 9.53 -10.63 -5.09
N ASN A 49 10.52 -10.49 -5.98
CA ASN A 49 11.35 -11.58 -6.50
C ASN A 49 12.13 -12.27 -5.37
N ASP A 50 12.79 -11.50 -4.50
CA ASP A 50 13.54 -12.03 -3.35
C ASP A 50 12.64 -12.80 -2.38
N ARG A 51 11.39 -12.36 -2.23
CA ARG A 51 10.40 -13.00 -1.34
C ARG A 51 9.64 -14.12 -2.02
N GLY A 52 9.92 -14.43 -3.29
CA GLY A 52 9.21 -15.44 -4.08
C GLY A 52 7.71 -15.15 -4.24
N LYS A 53 7.30 -13.88 -4.12
CA LYS A 53 5.91 -13.44 -4.24
C LYS A 53 5.75 -12.75 -5.59
N SER A 54 4.87 -13.25 -6.45
CA SER A 54 4.53 -12.52 -7.67
C SER A 54 3.88 -11.20 -7.30
N ASP A 55 4.20 -10.16 -8.06
CA ASP A 55 3.69 -8.80 -7.92
C ASP A 55 2.17 -8.78 -7.70
N VAL A 56 1.79 -8.73 -6.42
CA VAL A 56 0.47 -8.41 -5.90
C VAL A 56 -0.69 -9.19 -6.56
N LEU A 57 -0.78 -10.48 -6.24
CA LEU A 57 -1.99 -11.29 -6.48
C LEU A 57 -2.27 -12.22 -5.29
N SER A 58 -2.86 -11.67 -4.22
CA SER A 58 -3.97 -12.26 -3.45
C SER A 58 -4.35 -11.40 -2.23
N GLY A 59 -4.24 -10.08 -2.34
CA GLY A 59 -4.82 -9.17 -1.37
C GLY A 59 -6.30 -8.94 -1.62
N ARG A 60 -7.11 -9.99 -1.88
CA ARG A 60 -8.52 -9.95 -1.49
C ARG A 60 -8.50 -9.97 0.03
N ALA A 61 -8.13 -8.84 0.63
CA ALA A 61 -8.49 -8.55 1.98
C ALA A 61 -10.00 -8.30 1.92
N SER A 62 -10.76 -9.40 1.86
CA SER A 62 -12.01 -9.49 2.60
C SER A 62 -11.61 -9.19 4.04
N ILE A 63 -11.63 -7.92 4.39
CA ILE A 63 -11.72 -7.50 5.77
C ILE A 63 -13.24 -7.33 5.97
N PRO A 64 -13.86 -7.96 6.98
CA PRO A 64 -15.19 -7.58 7.41
C PRO A 64 -15.27 -6.08 7.74
#